data_AF-A0A2V3VDZ9-F1
#
_entry.id   AF-A0A2V3VDZ9-F1
#
_cell.length_a   1.000
_cell.length_b   1.000
_cell.length_c   1.000
_cell.angle_alpha   90.00
_cell.angle_beta   90.00
_cell.angle_gamma   90.00
#
_symmetry.space_group_name_H-M   'P 1'
#
loop_
_entity.id
_entity.type
_entity.pdbx_description
1 polymer ?
#
loop_
_entity_poly.entity_id
_entity_poly.type
_entity_poly.pdbx_seq_one_letter_code
_entity_poly.pdbx_strand_id
1 'polypeptide(L)'
;MHIQFNTDNRITGDQSLAAQAEDIITSRLDRFSSRLTRVEVHLADVNGPKGGSDDIVCTLEARPEGGKPVTVKGNAGQVESAIRDASDKMQALLDTHFGKMRTH
;
A
#
# COMPACT_ATOMS: atom_id res chain seq x y z
N MET A 1 -8.32 9.24 7.12
CA MET A 1 -7.47 8.09 6.75
C MET A 1 -6.40 7.84 7.81
N HIS A 2 -6.32 6.62 8.36
CA HIS A 2 -5.24 6.18 9.26
C HIS A 2 -4.35 5.15 8.54
N ILE A 3 -3.04 5.33 8.54
CA ILE A 3 -2.09 4.40 7.89
C ILE A 3 -1.45 3.52 8.97
N GLN A 4 -1.45 2.21 8.76
CA GLN A 4 -0.79 1.25 9.63
C GLN A 4 0.28 0.49 8.85
N PHE A 5 1.51 0.52 9.34
CA PHE A 5 2.66 -0.07 8.68
C PHE A 5 3.12 -1.33 9.41
N ASN A 6 3.19 -2.43 8.69
CA ASN A 6 3.62 -3.74 9.17
C ASN A 6 4.75 -4.28 8.28
N THR A 7 5.81 -4.77 8.89
CA THR A 7 6.90 -5.47 8.19
C THR A 7 7.00 -6.91 8.69
N ASP A 8 7.51 -7.80 7.84
CA ASP A 8 7.94 -9.12 8.31
C ASP A 8 9.25 -9.04 9.12
N ASN A 9 9.71 -10.18 9.63
CA ASN A 9 10.94 -10.26 10.42
C ASN A 9 12.23 -10.08 9.60
N ARG A 10 12.15 -9.86 8.28
CA ARG A 10 13.30 -9.71 7.38
C ARG A 10 13.53 -8.26 6.98
N ILE A 11 12.49 -7.44 6.99
CA ILE A 11 12.59 -6.01 6.73
C ILE A 11 12.69 -5.27 8.06
N THR A 12 13.77 -4.49 8.23
CA THR A 12 13.91 -3.61 9.39
C THR A 12 12.91 -2.46 9.23
N GLY A 13 11.78 -2.55 9.92
CA GLY A 13 10.78 -1.49 9.99
C GLY A 13 11.22 -0.35 10.90
N ASP A 14 12.22 0.42 10.48
CA ASP A 14 12.61 1.63 11.21
C ASP A 14 11.60 2.78 10.99
N GLN A 15 11.67 3.79 11.86
CA GLN A 15 10.75 4.94 11.79
C GLN A 15 10.90 5.74 10.49
N SER A 16 12.08 5.74 9.88
CA SER A 16 12.32 6.46 8.63
C SER A 16 11.56 5.79 7.49
N LEU A 17 11.61 4.46 7.41
CA LEU A 17 10.89 3.69 6.41
C LEU A 17 9.37 3.84 6.57
N ALA A 18 8.87 3.77 7.81
CA ALA A 18 7.45 3.98 8.08
C ALA A 18 6.97 5.38 7.65
N ALA A 19 7.74 6.44 7.98
CA ALA A 19 7.43 7.81 7.58
C ALA A 19 7.48 7.99 6.06
N GLN A 20 8.45 7.37 5.38
CA GLN A 20 8.56 7.45 3.93
C GLN A 20 7.41 6.70 3.23
N ALA A 21 6.99 5.55 3.76
CA ALA A 21 5.81 4.84 3.28
C ALA A 21 4.53 5.66 3.48
N GLU A 22 4.37 6.30 4.63
CA GLU A 22 3.23 7.17 4.93
C GLU A 22 3.14 8.35 3.95
N ASP A 23 4.25 9.03 3.66
CA ASP A 23 4.30 10.14 2.69
C ASP A 23 3.90 9.69 1.28
N ILE A 24 4.48 8.58 0.80
CA ILE A 24 4.18 8.02 -0.53
C ILE A 24 2.70 7.67 -0.65
N ILE A 25 2.16 6.92 0.32
CA ILE A 25 0.76 6.47 0.30
C ILE A 25 -0.18 7.66 0.41
N THR A 26 0.11 8.61 1.30
CA THR A 26 -0.69 9.83 1.43
C THR A 26 -0.70 10.59 0.12
N SER A 27 0.44 10.81 -0.52
CA SER A 27 0.52 11.54 -1.80
C SER A 27 -0.36 10.94 -2.91
N ARG A 28 -0.58 9.62 -2.90
CA ARG A 28 -1.39 8.90 -3.90
C ARG A 28 -2.86 8.82 -3.52
N LEU A 29 -3.15 8.63 -2.23
CA LEU A 29 -4.49 8.30 -1.74
C LEU A 29 -5.20 9.46 -1.06
N ASP A 30 -4.56 10.63 -0.91
CA ASP A 30 -5.11 11.79 -0.18
C ASP A 30 -6.50 12.19 -0.67
N ARG A 31 -6.74 12.15 -1.99
CA ARG A 31 -8.07 12.46 -2.56
C ARG A 31 -9.20 11.53 -2.11
N PHE A 32 -8.88 10.36 -1.56
CA PHE A 32 -9.83 9.40 -1.00
C PHE A 32 -9.85 9.41 0.53
N SER A 33 -9.06 10.28 1.17
CA SER A 33 -8.79 10.22 2.62
C SER A 33 -10.04 10.32 3.50
N SER A 34 -11.07 11.02 3.02
CA SER A 34 -12.38 11.18 3.66
C SER A 34 -13.30 9.96 3.49
N ARG A 35 -12.97 9.04 2.59
CA ARG A 35 -13.74 7.82 2.30
C ARG A 35 -13.03 6.56 2.79
N LEU A 36 -11.83 6.69 3.34
CA LEU A 36 -11.03 5.59 3.85
C LEU A 36 -10.87 5.70 5.37
N THR A 37 -11.30 4.64 6.05
CA THR A 37 -11.14 4.52 7.51
C THR A 37 -9.71 4.14 7.87
N ARG A 38 -9.10 3.23 7.10
CA ARG A 38 -7.74 2.73 7.32
C ARG A 38 -7.09 2.29 6.01
N VAL A 39 -5.76 2.42 5.96
CA VAL A 39 -4.89 1.77 4.98
C VAL A 39 -3.85 0.95 5.74
N GLU A 40 -3.73 -0.34 5.43
CA GLU A 40 -2.76 -1.25 6.04
C GLU A 40 -1.68 -1.59 5.00
N VAL A 41 -0.42 -1.48 5.41
CA VAL A 41 0.76 -1.75 4.60
C VAL A 41 1.44 -2.98 5.18
N HIS A 42 1.67 -3.99 4.34
CA HIS A 42 2.45 -5.17 4.70
C HIS A 42 3.61 -5.31 3.74
N LEU A 43 4.82 -5.18 4.26
CA LEU A 43 6.04 -5.41 3.51
C LEU A 43 6.68 -6.74 3.89
N ALA A 44 7.04 -7.51 2.86
CA ALA A 44 7.73 -8.77 3.02
C ALA A 44 8.86 -8.91 2.00
N ASP A 45 9.95 -9.54 2.42
CA ASP A 45 11.00 -10.04 1.53
C ASP A 45 10.75 -11.54 1.27
N VAL A 46 10.36 -11.87 0.03
CA VAL A 46 9.91 -13.22 -0.34
C VAL A 46 11.04 -14.16 -0.76
N ASN A 47 12.22 -13.64 -1.11
CA ASN A 47 13.35 -14.44 -1.58
C ASN A 47 14.54 -14.44 -0.61
N GLY A 48 14.55 -13.55 0.38
CA GLY A 48 15.57 -13.49 1.43
C GLY A 48 16.98 -13.48 0.84
N PRO A 49 17.94 -14.29 1.35
CA PRO A 49 19.33 -14.23 0.92
C PRO A 49 19.58 -14.72 -0.51
N LYS A 50 18.58 -15.28 -1.21
CA LYS A 50 18.75 -15.78 -2.58
C LYS A 50 18.78 -14.65 -3.62
N GLY A 51 18.23 -13.48 -3.31
CA GLY A 51 18.22 -12.33 -4.22
C GLY A 51 17.37 -12.53 -5.49
N GLY A 52 17.10 -11.43 -6.18
CA GLY A 52 16.19 -11.36 -7.33
C GLY A 52 15.67 -9.93 -7.55
N SER A 53 15.17 -9.64 -8.76
CA SER A 53 14.74 -8.29 -9.16
C SER A 53 13.40 -7.85 -8.55
N ASP A 54 12.65 -8.76 -7.90
CA ASP A 54 11.27 -8.57 -7.44
C ASP A 54 11.02 -9.21 -6.07
N ASP A 55 12.02 -9.13 -5.20
CA ASP A 55 12.04 -9.84 -3.93
C ASP A 55 11.26 -9.13 -2.82
N ILE A 56 11.01 -7.83 -2.99
CA ILE A 56 10.23 -7.06 -2.04
C ILE A 56 8.80 -6.99 -2.53
N VAL A 57 7.88 -7.46 -1.68
CA VAL A 57 6.45 -7.42 -1.92
C VAL A 57 5.79 -6.48 -0.92
N CYS A 58 5.09 -5.48 -1.43
CA CYS A 58 4.23 -4.60 -0.66
C CYS A 58 2.76 -4.97 -0.92
N THR A 59 2.06 -5.41 0.12
CA THR A 59 0.60 -5.59 0.08
C THR A 59 -0.05 -4.38 0.73
N LEU A 60 -0.91 -3.68 0.00
CA LEU A 60 -1.71 -2.57 0.52
C LEU A 60 -3.16 -3.01 0.60
N GLU A 61 -3.78 -2.84 1.77
CA GLU A 61 -5.21 -2.98 1.98
C GLU A 61 -5.81 -1.61 2.33
N ALA A 62 -6.79 -1.15 1.55
CA ALA A 62 -7.56 0.05 1.86
C ALA A 62 -8.96 -0.35 2.33
N ARG A 63 -9.46 0.35 3.35
CA ARG A 63 -10.77 0.10 3.95
C ARG A 63 -11.73 1.27 3.73
N PRO A 64 -12.56 1.21 2.67
CA PRO A 64 -13.62 2.18 2.45
C PRO A 64 -14.60 2.23 3.62
N GLU A 65 -15.09 3.42 3.96
CA GLU A 65 -16.17 3.58 4.93
C GLU A 65 -17.43 2.85 4.44
N GLY A 66 -18.00 1.98 5.29
CA GLY A 66 -19.20 1.19 4.96
C GLY A 66 -19.02 0.15 3.85
N GLY A 67 -17.79 -0.08 3.38
CA GLY A 67 -17.47 -0.99 2.28
C GLY A 67 -16.63 -2.20 2.70
N LYS A 68 -16.43 -3.13 1.76
CA LYS A 68 -15.46 -4.21 1.92
C LYS A 68 -14.04 -3.68 1.69
N PRO A 69 -13.04 -4.15 2.46
CA PRO A 69 -11.64 -3.86 2.16
C PRO A 69 -11.27 -4.27 0.74
N VAL A 70 -10.34 -3.52 0.15
CA VAL A 70 -9.75 -3.82 -1.16
C VAL A 70 -8.24 -3.93 -1.02
N THR A 71 -7.63 -4.87 -1.73
CA THR A 71 -6.22 -5.21 -1.56
C THR A 71 -5.51 -5.25 -2.90
N VAL A 72 -4.30 -4.71 -2.95
CA VAL A 72 -3.38 -4.83 -4.09
C VAL A 72 -2.02 -5.30 -3.63
N LYS A 73 -1.24 -5.84 -4.57
CA LYS A 73 0.16 -6.20 -4.37
C LYS A 73 1.03 -5.45 -5.35
N GLY A 74 2.04 -4.79 -4.82
CA GLY A 74 3.17 -4.28 -5.59
C GLY A 74 4.45 -5.05 -5.27
N ASN A 75 5.35 -5.09 -6.24
CA ASN A 75 6.63 -5.76 -6.10
C ASN A 75 7.74 -5.00 -6.82
N ALA A 76 8.95 -5.07 -6.27
CA ALA A 76 10.15 -4.49 -6.86
C ALA A 76 11.41 -5.03 -6.17
N GLY A 77 12.57 -4.70 -6.71
CA GLY A 77 13.87 -5.00 -6.08
C GLY A 77 14.22 -4.08 -4.90
N GLN A 78 13.41 -3.06 -4.62
CA GLN A 78 13.60 -2.13 -3.52
C GLN A 78 12.28 -1.82 -2.82
N VAL A 79 12.34 -1.59 -1.51
CA VAL A 79 11.16 -1.33 -0.66
C VAL A 79 10.37 -0.11 -1.14
N GLU A 80 11.04 1.00 -1.38
CA GLU A 80 10.39 2.24 -1.83
C GLU A 80 9.63 2.01 -3.15
N SER A 81 10.27 1.35 -4.11
CA SER A 81 9.67 1.02 -5.41
C SER A 81 8.46 0.10 -5.27
N ALA A 82 8.51 -0.89 -4.38
CA ALA A 82 7.39 -1.78 -4.12
C ALA A 82 6.20 -1.04 -3.49
N ILE A 83 6.46 -0.09 -2.57
CA ILE A 83 5.41 0.77 -2.00
C ILE A 83 4.79 1.67 -3.08
N ARG A 84 5.59 2.29 -3.94
CA ARG A 84 5.11 3.15 -5.04
C ARG A 84 4.22 2.36 -6.00
N ASP A 85 4.68 1.20 -6.45
CA ASP A 85 3.93 0.32 -7.35
C ASP A 85 2.60 -0.12 -6.72
N ALA A 86 2.61 -0.53 -5.44
CA ALA A 86 1.39 -0.87 -4.72
C ALA A 86 0.44 0.35 -4.61
N SER A 87 0.97 1.54 -4.32
CA SER A 87 0.17 2.76 -4.13
C SER A 87 -0.50 3.21 -5.42
N ASP A 88 0.20 3.14 -6.55
CA ASP A 88 -0.33 3.47 -7.87
C ASP A 88 -1.44 2.48 -8.27
N LYS A 89 -1.25 1.19 -8.01
CA LYS A 89 -2.29 0.15 -8.19
C LYS A 89 -3.50 0.39 -7.31
N MET A 90 -3.30 0.76 -6.04
CA MET A 90 -4.40 1.04 -5.12
C MET A 90 -5.20 2.26 -5.56
N GLN A 91 -4.52 3.32 -6.01
CA GLN A 91 -5.15 4.53 -6.54
C GLN A 91 -6.10 4.19 -7.70
N ALA A 92 -5.63 3.41 -8.69
CA ALA A 92 -6.45 2.99 -9.84
C ALA A 92 -7.64 2.11 -9.43
N LEU A 93 -7.45 1.21 -8.45
CA LEU A 93 -8.52 0.39 -7.92
C LEU A 93 -9.59 1.23 -7.21
N LEU A 94 -9.18 2.19 -6.40
CA LEU A 94 -10.11 3.10 -5.69
C LEU A 94 -10.83 4.05 -6.64
N ASP A 95 -10.18 4.54 -7.70
CA ASP A 95 -10.86 5.28 -8.78
C ASP A 95 -11.99 4.45 -9.38
N THR A 96 -11.73 3.18 -9.68
CA THR A 96 -12.73 2.28 -10.24
C THR A 96 -13.82 1.97 -9.22
N HIS A 97 -13.45 1.73 -7.97
CA HIS A 97 -14.37 1.37 -6.88
C HIS A 97 -15.34 2.51 -6.56
N PHE A 98 -14.83 3.73 -6.37
CA PHE A 98 -15.64 4.90 -6.07
C PHE A 98 -16.25 5.56 -7.32
N GLY A 99 -15.65 5.37 -8.49
CA GLY A 99 -16.20 5.80 -9.77
C GLY A 99 -17.52 5.08 -10.06
N LYS A 100 -17.57 3.76 -9.85
CA LYS A 100 -18.80 2.96 -9.97
C LYS A 100 -19.92 3.38 -8.99
N MET A 101 -19.58 3.96 -7.83
CA MET A 101 -20.58 4.46 -6.87
C MET A 101 -21.20 5.80 -7.28
N ARG A 102 -20.57 6.58 -8.16
CA ARG A 102 -21.08 7.89 -8.61
C ARG A 102 -22.06 7.80 -9.78
N THR A 103 -22.20 6.64 -10.40
CA THR A 103 -23.02 6.43 -11.61
C THR A 103 -24.41 5.86 -11.34
N HIS A 104 -24.86 5.89 -10.08
CA HIS A 104 -26.20 5.49 -9.64
C HIS A 104 -26.85 6.64 -8.87
#